data_AF-A0A965SSG3-F1
#
_entry.id   AF-A0A965SSG3-F1
#
_cell.length_a   1.000
_cell.length_b   1.000
_cell.length_c   1.000
_cell.angle_alpha   90.00
_cell.angle_beta   90.00
_cell.angle_gamma   90.00
#
_symmetry.space_group_name_H-M   'P 1'
#
loop_
_entity.id
_entity.type
_entity.pdbx_description
1 polymer ?
#
loop_
_entity_poly.entity_id
_entity_poly.type
_entity_poly.pdbx_seq_one_letter_code
_entity_poly.pdbx_strand_id
1 'polypeptide(L)'
;RCLGEVLAGPVIDGHGLTVFLYKGDGSTLLGSQRLSAKGTYLIDIGDYTGVVFGKVLDSNSGADFRDEATGELRDLSANLMAVGLASKGDLLLNFNPLTTIATLKAMELAVANVSGPVITAQVVAKINAVVASALNLISLTDRSIITTINSDGTPNEQYMPGKLGLEVTYGAVLATLSGIDSINGNNMQATIDNLSSQLTLTGNGATWSRTAAIDFINGARIALNKDLFQGSASSLTALISDLTVQNVSTVSINPIATDGVIDVSEKSVILTGTNSIGASVALSFNGNTRQAIVNGTTWSYTLNTADIIVIGEGGKLVDATATLIGGVTATATRSFYVDDISPVVLSIAISGATGIQGGKLNAGDEVKASVLMSETVVVSGKPQLALNVGGVTVQANYLSGSGSSEIVFSYKVLAGEVDIDGIGISANSLSLNDGYIKDSVGNVALLTHSAIVNNSNYIVDTTAPELTLGTIADDMGSVVGNLLNWMRTDDTSLLLSGTTESGSIVKVYNGLVFLGNATVVGTTWTYSATVANGTTYQFNATATDAAGNTSVATSNFTVISDTAAPVVTLGTIADDIGTVMGDLVTGART
;
A
#
# COMPACT_ATOMS: atom_id res chain seq x y z
N ARG A 1 21.42 -28.11 62.45
CA ARG A 1 22.35 -27.07 63.00
C ARG A 1 22.37 -25.89 62.02
N CYS A 2 22.73 -24.68 62.43
CA CYS A 2 22.96 -23.57 61.51
C CYS A 2 24.43 -23.54 61.11
N LEU A 3 24.72 -23.80 59.85
CA LEU A 3 26.01 -23.54 59.22
C LEU A 3 25.91 -22.21 58.47
N GLY A 4 27.01 -21.48 58.32
CA GLY A 4 26.96 -20.25 57.57
C GLY A 4 28.30 -19.64 57.30
N GLU A 5 28.31 -18.70 56.35
CA GLU A 5 29.51 -18.06 55.83
C GLU A 5 29.26 -16.58 55.58
N VAL A 6 30.26 -15.73 55.86
CA VAL A 6 30.28 -14.34 55.45
C VAL A 6 31.00 -14.24 54.12
N LEU A 7 30.25 -13.88 53.09
CA LEU A 7 30.70 -13.86 51.71
C LEU A 7 31.14 -12.45 51.33
N ALA A 8 32.12 -11.95 52.09
CA ALA A 8 32.89 -10.74 51.81
C ALA A 8 34.36 -11.06 51.46
N GLY A 9 34.81 -12.31 51.65
CA GLY A 9 36.19 -12.77 51.45
C GLY A 9 36.78 -13.38 52.73
N PRO A 10 38.06 -13.77 52.74
CA PRO A 10 38.71 -14.33 53.92
C PRO A 10 38.74 -13.30 55.05
N VAL A 11 38.11 -13.65 56.18
CA VAL A 11 38.05 -12.81 57.37
C VAL A 11 39.43 -12.75 58.03
N ILE A 12 39.82 -11.56 58.44
CA ILE A 12 41.08 -11.33 59.15
C ILE A 12 40.89 -11.77 60.61
N ASP A 13 41.66 -12.78 61.02
CA ASP A 13 41.54 -13.33 62.37
C ASP A 13 41.82 -12.25 63.44
N GLY A 14 40.99 -12.22 64.48
CA GLY A 14 41.09 -11.25 65.57
C GLY A 14 40.24 -9.97 65.43
N HIS A 15 39.72 -9.63 64.25
CA HIS A 15 39.00 -8.38 63.96
C HIS A 15 37.51 -8.39 64.33
N GLY A 16 37.14 -8.99 65.46
CA GLY A 16 35.89 -8.68 66.16
C GLY A 16 34.54 -9.06 65.52
N LEU A 17 34.48 -9.63 64.31
CA LEU A 17 33.20 -10.00 63.69
C LEU A 17 32.49 -11.16 64.44
N THR A 18 31.23 -10.93 64.81
CA THR A 18 30.40 -11.89 65.56
C THR A 18 29.01 -12.05 64.94
N VAL A 19 28.53 -13.29 64.88
CA VAL A 19 27.21 -13.65 64.37
C VAL A 19 26.24 -13.83 65.53
N PHE A 20 25.10 -13.16 65.46
CA PHE A 20 23.96 -13.32 66.37
C PHE A 20 22.78 -13.91 65.62
N LEU A 21 22.05 -14.85 66.25
CA LEU A 21 20.83 -15.44 65.71
C LEU A 21 19.61 -15.06 66.54
N TYR A 22 18.55 -14.69 65.84
CA TYR A 22 17.27 -14.25 66.38
C TYR A 22 16.14 -15.08 65.75
N LYS A 23 15.06 -15.25 66.50
CA LYS A 23 13.80 -15.80 65.99
C LYS A 23 13.13 -14.78 65.05
N GLY A 24 12.17 -15.25 64.26
CA GLY A 24 11.38 -14.36 63.38
C GLY A 24 10.67 -13.21 64.11
N ASP A 25 10.41 -13.33 65.42
CA ASP A 25 9.84 -12.29 66.28
C ASP A 25 10.86 -11.26 66.82
N GLY A 26 12.15 -11.42 66.48
CA GLY A 26 13.25 -10.58 66.93
C GLY A 26 13.84 -10.94 68.30
N SER A 27 13.27 -11.91 69.02
CA SER A 27 13.88 -12.41 70.27
C SER A 27 15.15 -13.22 69.97
N THR A 28 16.15 -13.11 70.84
CA THR A 28 17.41 -13.87 70.70
C THR A 28 17.10 -15.36 70.66
N LEU A 29 17.47 -16.01 69.56
CA LEU A 29 17.37 -17.46 69.44
C LEU A 29 18.54 -18.10 70.17
N LEU A 30 19.77 -17.61 69.89
CA LEU A 30 21.02 -18.06 70.51
C LEU A 30 22.06 -16.93 70.59
N GLY A 31 23.02 -17.07 71.51
CA GLY A 31 24.12 -16.11 71.74
C GLY A 31 25.14 -16.03 70.59
N SER A 32 26.12 -15.13 70.71
CA SER A 32 27.09 -14.79 69.65
C SER A 32 28.11 -15.89 69.35
N GLN A 33 28.42 -16.10 68.07
CA GLN A 33 29.52 -16.95 67.60
C GLN A 33 30.54 -16.10 66.82
N ARG A 34 31.83 -16.23 67.15
CA ARG A 34 32.90 -15.62 66.34
C ARG A 34 33.06 -16.37 65.01
N LEU A 35 33.32 -15.62 63.95
CA LEU A 35 33.65 -16.18 62.63
C LEU A 35 35.03 -16.83 62.66
N SER A 36 35.22 -17.89 61.86
CA SER A 36 36.54 -18.44 61.58
C SER A 36 37.33 -17.51 60.64
N ALA A 37 38.64 -17.73 60.51
CA ALA A 37 39.48 -17.04 59.51
C ALA A 37 39.04 -17.29 58.05
N LYS A 38 38.14 -18.26 57.82
CA LYS A 38 37.50 -18.51 56.52
C LYS A 38 36.14 -17.84 56.37
N GLY A 39 35.75 -17.00 57.34
CA GLY A 39 34.43 -16.36 57.36
C GLY A 39 33.27 -17.31 57.69
N THR A 40 33.55 -18.54 58.11
CA THR A 40 32.52 -19.56 58.37
C THR A 40 32.17 -19.67 59.86
N TYR A 41 30.96 -20.13 60.17
CA TYR A 41 30.48 -20.38 61.52
C TYR A 41 29.52 -21.57 61.59
N LEU A 42 29.39 -22.13 62.80
CA LEU A 42 28.47 -23.22 63.12
C LEU A 42 27.80 -22.91 64.46
N ILE A 43 26.47 -22.84 64.48
CA ILE A 43 25.65 -22.61 65.68
C ILE A 43 24.57 -23.69 65.75
N ASP A 44 24.44 -24.38 66.87
CA ASP A 44 23.39 -25.41 67.04
C ASP A 44 22.06 -24.78 67.45
N ILE A 45 21.10 -24.69 66.52
CA ILE A 45 19.76 -24.13 66.73
C ILE A 45 18.75 -25.09 67.39
N GLY A 46 19.19 -26.30 67.76
CA GLY A 46 18.32 -27.33 68.35
C GLY A 46 17.19 -27.76 67.40
N ASP A 47 16.01 -28.04 67.97
CA ASP A 47 14.81 -28.47 67.24
C ASP A 47 13.94 -27.31 66.70
N TYR A 48 14.46 -26.07 66.71
CA TYR A 48 13.71 -24.91 66.23
C TYR A 48 13.37 -25.03 64.73
N THR A 49 12.10 -24.82 64.39
CA THR A 49 11.63 -24.73 63.00
C THR A 49 10.88 -23.41 62.82
N GLY A 50 11.16 -22.70 61.73
CA GLY A 50 10.63 -21.35 61.51
C GLY A 50 11.65 -20.41 60.88
N VAL A 51 11.29 -19.12 60.81
CA VAL A 51 12.19 -18.10 60.28
C VAL A 51 13.28 -17.79 61.30
N VAL A 52 14.52 -17.79 60.84
CA VAL A 52 15.70 -17.39 61.61
C VAL A 52 16.31 -16.16 60.95
N PHE A 53 16.66 -15.18 61.79
CA PHE A 53 17.35 -13.98 61.38
C PHE A 53 18.77 -14.02 61.95
N GLY A 54 19.75 -13.80 61.09
CA GLY A 54 21.15 -13.66 61.44
C GLY A 54 21.61 -12.22 61.30
N LYS A 55 22.52 -11.79 62.16
CA LYS A 55 23.24 -10.52 62.03
C LYS A 55 24.71 -10.70 62.33
N VAL A 56 25.57 -10.25 61.42
CA VAL A 56 26.99 -10.06 61.65
C VAL A 56 27.17 -8.65 62.20
N LEU A 57 27.70 -8.53 63.41
CA LEU A 57 28.10 -7.26 63.97
C LEU A 57 29.56 -6.99 63.66
N ASP A 58 29.79 -5.85 63.03
CA ASP A 58 31.08 -5.19 63.00
C ASP A 58 31.16 -4.20 64.17
N SER A 59 32.21 -4.33 64.97
CA SER A 59 32.41 -3.61 66.22
C SER A 59 33.69 -2.78 66.24
N ASN A 60 34.45 -2.76 65.14
CA ASN A 60 35.67 -1.98 65.00
C ASN A 60 35.69 -1.25 63.66
N SER A 61 36.65 -0.35 63.44
CA SER A 61 36.78 0.40 62.17
C SER A 61 38.02 -0.01 61.39
N GLY A 62 38.55 -1.20 61.69
CA GLY A 62 39.69 -1.78 61.01
C GLY A 62 39.24 -2.60 59.81
N ALA A 63 40.19 -3.02 58.97
CA ALA A 63 39.84 -3.98 57.93
C ALA A 63 39.40 -5.30 58.58
N ASP A 64 38.29 -5.88 58.12
CA ASP A 64 37.73 -7.13 58.64
C ASP A 64 37.96 -8.30 57.68
N PHE A 65 38.16 -8.02 56.40
CA PHE A 65 38.34 -9.05 55.38
C PHE A 65 39.31 -8.60 54.27
N ARG A 66 39.78 -9.56 53.50
CA ARG A 66 40.50 -9.29 52.25
C ARG A 66 39.51 -9.40 51.08
N ASP A 67 39.35 -8.31 50.34
CA ASP A 67 38.56 -8.29 49.11
C ASP A 67 39.25 -9.16 48.06
N GLU A 68 38.56 -10.21 47.61
CA GLU A 68 39.13 -11.21 46.72
C GLU A 68 39.46 -10.64 45.34
N ALA A 69 38.67 -9.66 44.86
CA ALA A 69 38.81 -9.06 43.52
C ALA A 69 39.93 -8.02 43.41
N THR A 70 40.27 -7.35 44.52
CA THR A 70 41.28 -6.30 44.56
C THR A 70 42.52 -6.72 45.34
N GLY A 71 42.41 -7.75 46.19
CA GLY A 71 43.44 -8.16 47.14
C GLY A 71 43.65 -7.16 48.28
N GLU A 72 42.91 -6.05 48.31
CA GLU A 72 43.01 -5.02 49.34
C GLU A 72 42.32 -5.46 50.63
N LEU A 73 42.81 -4.96 51.77
CA LEU A 73 42.14 -5.14 53.04
C LEU A 73 40.97 -4.14 53.10
N ARG A 74 39.77 -4.61 53.48
CA ARG A 74 38.55 -3.82 53.53
C ARG A 74 37.86 -3.93 54.88
N ASP A 75 37.31 -2.81 55.30
CA ASP A 75 36.42 -2.68 56.46
C ASP A 75 34.98 -2.95 55.97
N LEU A 76 34.20 -3.75 56.72
CA LEU A 76 32.82 -4.04 56.39
C LEU A 76 31.94 -2.77 56.51
N SER A 77 32.30 -1.85 57.42
CA SER A 77 31.66 -0.55 57.70
C SER A 77 30.13 -0.58 57.85
N ALA A 78 29.53 -1.77 57.98
CA ALA A 78 28.11 -2.04 57.96
C ALA A 78 27.80 -3.35 58.68
N ASN A 79 26.59 -3.48 59.22
CA ASN A 79 26.15 -4.77 59.75
C ASN A 79 25.51 -5.59 58.63
N LEU A 80 26.05 -6.78 58.34
CA LEU A 80 25.41 -7.70 57.40
C LEU A 80 24.29 -8.47 58.08
N MET A 81 23.23 -8.70 57.34
CA MET A 81 22.04 -9.40 57.81
C MET A 81 21.72 -10.55 56.85
N ALA A 82 21.12 -11.60 57.38
CA ALA A 82 20.63 -12.71 56.57
C ALA A 82 19.35 -13.28 57.19
N VAL A 83 18.45 -13.76 56.34
CA VAL A 83 17.20 -14.38 56.77
C VAL A 83 17.04 -15.71 56.05
N GLY A 84 16.64 -16.74 56.80
CA GLY A 84 16.47 -18.08 56.28
C GLY A 84 15.38 -18.85 57.00
N LEU A 85 15.08 -20.03 56.46
CA LEU A 85 14.03 -20.92 56.94
C LEU A 85 14.64 -22.17 57.56
N ALA A 86 14.61 -22.24 58.89
CA ALA A 86 14.97 -23.45 59.60
C ALA A 86 13.87 -24.50 59.42
N SER A 87 14.25 -25.64 58.85
CA SER A 87 13.49 -26.89 58.88
C SER A 87 14.33 -27.96 59.58
N LYS A 88 13.75 -29.11 59.99
CA LYS A 88 14.51 -30.18 60.65
C LYS A 88 15.71 -30.58 59.78
N GLY A 89 16.93 -30.27 60.24
CA GLY A 89 18.17 -30.50 59.50
C GLY A 89 19.17 -29.37 59.67
N ASP A 90 20.00 -29.18 58.64
CA ASP A 90 21.00 -28.11 58.59
C ASP A 90 20.46 -26.89 57.82
N LEU A 91 20.55 -25.72 58.46
CA LEU A 91 20.22 -24.41 57.87
C LEU A 91 21.53 -23.76 57.40
N LEU A 92 21.62 -23.37 56.13
CA LEU A 92 22.73 -22.58 55.62
C LEU A 92 22.33 -21.10 55.51
N LEU A 93 23.03 -20.22 56.22
CA LEU A 93 22.88 -18.77 56.14
C LEU A 93 24.15 -18.15 55.57
N ASN A 94 23.98 -17.43 54.46
CA ASN A 94 25.06 -16.68 53.81
C ASN A 94 24.88 -15.21 54.15
N PHE A 95 25.94 -14.52 54.59
CA PHE A 95 25.91 -13.09 54.86
C PHE A 95 26.62 -12.33 53.75
N ASN A 96 25.88 -11.47 53.05
CA ASN A 96 26.39 -10.61 52.00
C ASN A 96 25.41 -9.44 51.78
N PRO A 97 25.72 -8.51 50.86
CA PRO A 97 24.79 -7.42 50.54
C PRO A 97 23.40 -7.90 50.11
N LEU A 98 23.29 -9.07 49.46
CA LEU A 98 22.00 -9.61 48.99
C LEU A 98 21.10 -10.08 50.11
N THR A 99 21.64 -10.90 50.99
CA THR A 99 20.91 -11.38 52.15
C THR A 99 20.58 -10.22 53.08
N THR A 100 21.41 -9.17 53.08
CA THR A 100 21.17 -7.94 53.83
C THR A 100 20.00 -7.16 53.24
N ILE A 101 19.98 -6.90 51.92
CA ILE A 101 18.84 -6.27 51.23
C ILE A 101 17.57 -7.10 51.45
N ALA A 102 17.65 -8.43 51.30
CA ALA A 102 16.51 -9.32 51.50
C ALA A 102 15.94 -9.21 52.92
N THR A 103 16.84 -9.12 53.89
CA THR A 103 16.47 -8.98 55.29
C THR A 103 15.86 -7.62 55.60
N LEU A 104 16.49 -6.52 55.15
CA LEU A 104 15.97 -5.16 55.35
C LEU A 104 14.56 -5.00 54.74
N LYS A 105 14.33 -5.58 53.56
CA LYS A 105 13.03 -5.51 52.87
C LYS A 105 11.98 -6.40 53.51
N ALA A 106 12.37 -7.57 54.01
CA ALA A 106 11.49 -8.39 54.83
C ALA A 106 11.08 -7.66 56.11
N MET A 107 11.97 -6.87 56.71
CA MET A 107 11.67 -6.05 57.89
C MET A 107 10.77 -4.86 57.57
N GLU A 108 11.00 -4.14 56.47
CA GLU A 108 10.14 -3.03 56.02
C GLU A 108 8.67 -3.48 55.84
N LEU A 109 8.47 -4.65 55.23
CA LEU A 109 7.16 -5.30 55.10
C LEU A 109 6.55 -5.72 56.45
N ALA A 110 7.38 -6.08 57.43
CA ALA A 110 6.94 -6.55 58.74
C ALA A 110 6.61 -5.41 59.72
N VAL A 111 7.26 -4.25 59.61
CA VAL A 111 7.05 -3.08 60.50
C VAL A 111 5.71 -2.38 60.24
N ALA A 112 5.08 -2.60 59.08
CA ALA A 112 3.76 -2.06 58.77
C ALA A 112 2.60 -2.64 59.62
N ASN A 113 2.82 -3.72 60.40
CA ASN A 113 1.82 -4.32 61.29
C ASN A 113 2.32 -4.39 62.74
N VAL A 114 1.90 -3.43 63.56
CA VAL A 114 2.20 -3.39 65.00
C VAL A 114 1.36 -4.44 65.76
N SER A 115 1.86 -5.68 65.79
CA SER A 115 1.68 -6.69 66.84
C SER A 115 2.55 -7.90 66.49
N GLY A 116 3.87 -7.69 66.49
CA GLY A 116 4.88 -8.72 66.22
C GLY A 116 5.18 -8.93 64.72
N PRO A 117 6.46 -9.09 64.33
CA PRO A 117 6.83 -9.29 62.93
C PRO A 117 6.53 -10.75 62.52
N VAL A 118 5.46 -10.97 61.75
CA VAL A 118 5.26 -12.29 61.12
C VAL A 118 5.95 -12.30 59.76
N ILE A 119 7.27 -12.51 59.79
CA ILE A 119 8.02 -12.86 58.57
C ILE A 119 7.63 -14.30 58.22
N THR A 120 7.12 -14.52 57.01
CA THR A 120 6.70 -15.86 56.54
C THR A 120 7.73 -16.49 55.62
N ALA A 121 7.68 -17.82 55.50
CA ALA A 121 8.47 -18.58 54.55
C ALA A 121 8.37 -18.06 53.11
N GLN A 122 7.16 -17.66 52.73
CA GLN A 122 6.86 -17.21 51.37
C GLN A 122 7.52 -15.86 51.07
N VAL A 123 7.55 -14.92 52.03
CA VAL A 123 8.17 -13.60 51.83
C VAL A 123 9.69 -13.75 51.61
N VAL A 124 10.34 -14.58 52.44
CA VAL A 124 11.77 -14.85 52.33
C VAL A 124 12.11 -15.54 50.99
N ALA A 125 11.36 -16.57 50.60
CA ALA A 125 11.58 -17.28 49.34
C ALA A 125 11.45 -16.38 48.10
N LYS A 126 10.48 -15.45 48.10
CA LYS A 126 10.22 -14.55 46.97
C LYS A 126 11.36 -13.57 46.73
N ILE A 127 11.84 -12.90 47.78
CA ILE A 127 12.92 -11.92 47.62
C ILE A 127 14.23 -12.63 47.21
N ASN A 128 14.51 -13.80 47.79
CA ASN A 128 15.66 -14.61 47.41
C ASN A 128 15.59 -15.07 45.96
N ALA A 129 14.41 -15.47 45.45
CA ALA A 129 14.24 -15.89 44.06
C ALA A 129 14.45 -14.75 43.05
N VAL A 130 13.99 -13.54 43.36
CA VAL A 130 14.16 -12.35 42.50
C VAL A 130 15.64 -12.02 42.32
N VAL A 131 16.39 -12.04 43.42
CA VAL A 131 17.82 -11.75 43.41
C VAL A 131 18.62 -12.89 42.78
N ALA A 132 18.28 -14.15 43.10
CA ALA A 132 18.89 -15.31 42.46
C ALA A 132 18.68 -15.26 40.95
N SER A 133 17.47 -14.98 40.47
CA SER A 133 17.16 -14.83 39.04
C SER A 133 17.94 -13.70 38.38
N ALA A 134 18.16 -12.57 39.06
CA ALA A 134 18.97 -11.47 38.52
C ALA A 134 20.43 -11.89 38.28
N LEU A 135 20.96 -12.79 39.12
CA LEU A 135 22.30 -13.37 39.00
C LEU A 135 22.34 -14.67 38.20
N ASN A 136 21.21 -15.10 37.63
CA ASN A 136 21.07 -16.39 36.96
C ASN A 136 21.45 -17.59 37.86
N LEU A 137 21.14 -17.49 39.14
CA LEU A 137 21.32 -18.52 40.16
C LEU A 137 20.02 -19.26 40.43
N ILE A 138 20.14 -20.53 40.81
CA ILE A 138 19.00 -21.36 41.22
C ILE A 138 18.51 -20.95 42.62
N SER A 139 19.44 -20.65 43.53
CA SER A 139 19.16 -20.25 44.92
C SER A 139 20.32 -19.43 45.50
N LEU A 140 20.04 -18.56 46.46
CA LEU A 140 21.07 -17.81 47.23
C LEU A 140 21.65 -18.62 48.40
N THR A 141 21.01 -19.72 48.77
CA THR A 141 21.41 -20.55 49.91
C THR A 141 22.13 -21.82 49.50
N ASP A 142 22.14 -22.17 48.21
CA ASP A 142 22.83 -23.35 47.71
C ASP A 142 24.24 -22.96 47.25
N ARG A 143 25.23 -23.84 47.46
CA ARG A 143 26.64 -23.69 47.02
C ARG A 143 26.82 -23.85 45.50
N SER A 144 25.90 -23.29 44.71
CA SER A 144 25.83 -23.48 43.26
C SER A 144 27.07 -22.89 42.57
N ILE A 145 27.66 -23.65 41.65
CA ILE A 145 28.71 -23.17 40.76
C ILE A 145 28.09 -22.22 39.74
N ILE A 146 28.66 -21.03 39.59
CA ILE A 146 28.36 -20.17 38.44
C ILE A 146 28.99 -20.85 37.23
N THR A 147 28.17 -21.40 36.33
CA THR A 147 28.66 -21.80 35.01
C THR A 147 29.11 -20.54 34.31
N THR A 148 30.43 -20.34 34.23
CA THR A 148 30.99 -19.32 33.35
C THR A 148 30.66 -19.70 31.93
N ILE A 149 30.23 -18.72 31.15
CA ILE A 149 29.88 -18.90 29.74
C ILE A 149 30.98 -18.19 28.96
N ASN A 150 31.60 -18.88 28.02
CA ASN A 150 32.54 -18.29 27.08
C ASN A 150 31.88 -17.15 26.31
N SER A 151 32.69 -16.30 25.65
CA SER A 151 32.21 -15.23 24.77
C SER A 151 31.29 -15.71 23.64
N ASP A 152 31.25 -17.02 23.38
CA ASP A 152 30.44 -17.67 22.35
C ASP A 152 29.17 -18.35 22.89
N GLY A 153 28.84 -18.21 24.18
CA GLY A 153 27.63 -18.80 24.74
C GLY A 153 27.78 -20.26 25.22
N THR A 154 28.96 -20.88 25.07
CA THR A 154 29.21 -22.24 25.58
C THR A 154 29.61 -22.22 27.06
N PRO A 155 29.24 -23.24 27.87
CA PRO A 155 29.79 -23.41 29.20
C PRO A 155 31.32 -23.50 29.12
N ASN A 156 32.03 -22.68 29.90
CA ASN A 156 33.48 -22.69 29.91
C ASN A 156 33.98 -23.90 30.70
N GLU A 157 34.30 -24.98 29.97
CA GLU A 157 34.77 -26.24 30.53
C GLU A 157 36.11 -26.12 31.29
N GLN A 158 36.89 -25.05 31.08
CA GLN A 158 38.16 -24.82 31.76
C GLN A 158 37.98 -24.50 33.26
N TYR A 159 36.78 -24.07 33.66
CA TYR A 159 36.43 -23.71 35.03
C TYR A 159 35.34 -24.62 35.62
N MET A 160 35.11 -25.78 34.99
CA MET A 160 34.31 -26.86 35.54
C MET A 160 35.01 -27.54 36.74
N PRO A 161 34.25 -28.14 37.67
CA PRO A 161 34.77 -28.59 38.97
C PRO A 161 35.86 -29.66 38.82
N GLY A 162 37.06 -29.38 39.35
CA GLY A 162 38.18 -30.33 39.38
C GLY A 162 39.59 -29.74 39.46
N LYS A 163 39.79 -28.42 39.24
CA LYS A 163 41.13 -27.80 39.30
C LYS A 163 41.27 -26.49 40.10
N LEU A 164 40.21 -25.97 40.69
CA LEU A 164 40.26 -24.97 41.77
C LEU A 164 39.54 -25.57 42.97
N GLY A 165 40.17 -25.48 44.15
CA GLY A 165 39.61 -26.00 45.40
C GLY A 165 38.17 -25.55 45.57
N LEU A 166 37.28 -26.53 45.74
CA LEU A 166 35.84 -26.37 45.95
C LEU A 166 35.56 -25.37 47.08
N GLU A 167 35.10 -24.15 46.73
CA GLU A 167 34.27 -23.22 47.55
C GLU A 167 34.15 -21.79 46.95
N VAL A 168 34.93 -21.40 45.92
CA VAL A 168 35.26 -19.97 45.70
C VAL A 168 34.37 -19.20 44.70
N THR A 169 33.58 -19.82 43.83
CA THR A 169 32.91 -19.06 42.74
C THR A 169 31.75 -18.18 43.21
N TYR A 170 31.06 -18.56 44.29
CA TYR A 170 29.97 -17.76 44.88
C TYR A 170 30.52 -16.66 45.81
N GLY A 171 31.58 -16.97 46.57
CA GLY A 171 32.27 -16.03 47.45
C GLY A 171 32.86 -14.83 46.71
N ALA A 172 33.49 -15.04 45.55
CA ALA A 172 34.13 -13.98 44.77
C ALA A 172 33.12 -12.96 44.18
N VAL A 173 31.95 -13.42 43.72
CA VAL A 173 30.87 -12.54 43.22
C VAL A 173 30.31 -11.65 44.32
N LEU A 174 30.24 -12.19 45.53
CA LEU A 174 29.65 -11.50 46.67
C LEU A 174 30.67 -10.61 47.39
N ALA A 175 31.93 -11.05 47.48
CA ALA A 175 33.08 -10.22 47.86
C ALA A 175 33.22 -9.02 46.92
N THR A 176 32.80 -9.14 45.67
CA THR A 176 32.86 -8.01 44.75
C THR A 176 31.79 -6.94 45.01
N LEU A 177 30.58 -7.33 45.43
CA LEU A 177 29.61 -6.34 45.92
C LEU A 177 30.09 -5.65 47.20
N SER A 178 31.05 -6.24 47.91
CA SER A 178 31.59 -5.73 49.15
C SER A 178 32.60 -4.57 48.96
N GLY A 179 33.06 -4.30 47.73
CA GLY A 179 34.12 -3.30 47.50
C GLY A 179 34.24 -2.68 46.10
N ILE A 180 33.32 -2.94 45.15
CA ILE A 180 33.40 -2.40 43.77
C ILE A 180 32.54 -1.16 43.52
N ASP A 181 31.76 -0.68 44.49
CA ASP A 181 31.11 0.61 44.32
C ASP A 181 32.11 1.78 44.45
N SER A 182 32.93 1.95 43.41
CA SER A 182 33.79 3.11 43.24
C SER A 182 32.98 4.41 43.12
N ILE A 183 31.67 4.33 42.85
CA ILE A 183 30.76 5.48 42.81
C ILE A 183 30.48 5.96 44.25
N ASN A 184 30.35 5.03 45.20
CA ASN A 184 30.15 5.31 46.62
C ASN A 184 31.42 5.18 47.48
N GLY A 185 32.61 5.19 46.87
CA GLY A 185 33.88 5.13 47.60
C GLY A 185 34.07 3.85 48.43
N ASN A 186 33.53 2.73 47.96
CA ASN A 186 33.55 1.42 48.64
C ASN A 186 32.73 1.38 49.94
N ASN A 187 31.80 2.32 50.14
CA ASN A 187 30.86 2.27 51.26
C ASN A 187 29.75 1.24 50.98
N MET A 188 29.86 0.07 51.63
CA MET A 188 28.91 -1.03 51.44
C MET A 188 27.51 -0.70 51.93
N GLN A 189 27.37 0.07 53.02
CA GLN A 189 26.06 0.51 53.51
C GLN A 189 25.37 1.41 52.48
N ALA A 190 26.08 2.38 51.89
CA ALA A 190 25.54 3.25 50.86
C ALA A 190 25.13 2.48 49.60
N THR A 191 25.90 1.45 49.23
CA THR A 191 25.58 0.56 48.12
C THR A 191 24.29 -0.23 48.39
N ILE A 192 24.17 -0.81 49.59
CA ILE A 192 22.96 -1.51 50.04
C ILE A 192 21.76 -0.57 50.04
N ASP A 193 21.91 0.66 50.54
CA ASP A 193 20.84 1.66 50.61
C ASP A 193 20.38 2.08 49.21
N ASN A 194 21.30 2.35 48.28
CA ASN A 194 20.99 2.72 46.90
C ASN A 194 20.21 1.61 46.19
N LEU A 195 20.70 0.37 46.24
CA LEU A 195 20.05 -0.76 45.57
C LEU A 195 18.71 -1.10 46.23
N SER A 196 18.64 -1.03 47.56
CA SER A 196 17.42 -1.22 48.34
C SER A 196 16.34 -0.18 48.01
N SER A 197 16.72 1.09 47.79
CA SER A 197 15.78 2.16 47.43
C SER A 197 15.13 1.96 46.06
N GLN A 198 15.80 1.23 45.16
CA GLN A 198 15.30 0.94 43.81
C GLN A 198 14.58 -0.42 43.70
N LEU A 199 14.44 -1.14 44.81
CA LEU A 199 13.63 -2.35 44.90
C LEU A 199 12.19 -1.98 45.29
N THR A 200 11.25 -2.23 44.38
CA THR A 200 9.82 -2.00 44.60
C THR A 200 9.14 -3.29 45.02
N LEU A 201 8.21 -3.19 45.97
CA LEU A 201 7.37 -4.30 46.41
C LEU A 201 5.97 -4.10 45.82
N THR A 202 5.51 -5.04 44.99
CA THR A 202 4.18 -4.97 44.37
C THR A 202 3.40 -6.25 44.62
N GLY A 203 2.24 -6.12 45.27
CA GLY A 203 1.38 -7.25 45.62
C GLY A 203 2.14 -8.38 46.32
N ASN A 204 2.23 -9.53 45.65
CA ASN A 204 2.88 -10.74 46.15
C ASN A 204 4.34 -10.92 45.69
N GLY A 205 5.02 -9.90 45.16
CA GLY A 205 6.40 -10.02 44.66
C GLY A 205 7.27 -8.77 44.86
N ALA A 206 8.58 -8.91 44.61
CA ALA A 206 9.56 -7.84 44.63
C ALA A 206 10.16 -7.67 43.23
N THR A 207 10.35 -6.44 42.76
CA THR A 207 10.94 -6.13 41.45
C THR A 207 11.93 -4.99 41.57
N TRP A 208 13.12 -5.17 40.99
CA TRP A 208 14.11 -4.11 40.91
C TRP A 208 13.76 -3.14 39.78
N SER A 209 14.09 -1.86 39.93
CA SER A 209 14.17 -0.96 38.79
C SER A 209 15.13 -1.55 37.74
N ARG A 210 14.90 -1.27 36.46
CA ARG A 210 15.80 -1.72 35.39
C ARG A 210 17.24 -1.24 35.62
N THR A 211 17.41 -0.01 36.10
CA THR A 211 18.72 0.58 36.39
C THR A 211 19.43 -0.16 37.53
N ALA A 212 18.76 -0.38 38.67
CA ALA A 212 19.38 -1.09 39.78
C ALA A 212 19.70 -2.55 39.45
N ALA A 213 18.84 -3.23 38.67
CA ALA A 213 19.14 -4.60 38.22
C ALA A 213 20.41 -4.62 37.35
N ILE A 214 20.58 -3.63 36.48
CA ILE A 214 21.78 -3.47 35.65
C ILE A 214 23.00 -3.17 36.51
N ASP A 215 22.93 -2.19 37.42
CA ASP A 215 24.05 -1.82 38.29
C ASP A 215 24.51 -3.00 39.14
N PHE A 216 23.54 -3.74 39.67
CA PHE A 216 23.76 -4.94 40.46
C PHE A 216 24.43 -6.08 39.67
N ILE A 217 23.88 -6.40 38.49
CA ILE A 217 24.43 -7.42 37.60
C ILE A 217 25.81 -7.01 37.07
N ASN A 218 26.01 -5.73 36.75
CA ASN A 218 27.29 -5.21 36.26
C ASN A 218 28.36 -5.31 37.34
N GLY A 219 28.07 -4.93 38.58
CA GLY A 219 28.99 -5.14 39.71
C GLY A 219 29.40 -6.62 39.83
N ALA A 220 28.41 -7.52 39.82
CA ALA A 220 28.64 -8.97 39.87
C ALA A 220 29.41 -9.54 38.66
N ARG A 221 29.29 -8.94 37.47
CA ARG A 221 30.03 -9.38 36.26
C ARG A 221 31.46 -8.82 36.23
N ILE A 222 31.68 -7.58 36.66
CA ILE A 222 33.00 -6.97 36.77
C ILE A 222 33.88 -7.78 37.72
N ALA A 223 33.29 -8.32 38.80
CA ALA A 223 33.87 -9.33 39.69
C ALA A 223 34.52 -10.49 38.93
N LEU A 224 33.66 -11.23 38.22
CA LEU A 224 33.95 -12.52 37.62
C LEU A 224 35.00 -12.36 36.52
N ASN A 225 34.98 -11.23 35.83
CA ASN A 225 35.87 -10.97 34.72
C ASN A 225 37.27 -10.49 35.14
N LYS A 226 37.43 -9.84 36.31
CA LYS A 226 38.74 -9.36 36.77
C LYS A 226 39.67 -10.52 37.16
N ASP A 227 39.13 -11.58 37.75
CA ASP A 227 39.90 -12.76 38.12
C ASP A 227 40.15 -13.71 36.94
N LEU A 228 39.32 -13.66 35.89
CA LEU A 228 39.49 -14.51 34.69
C LEU A 228 40.27 -13.86 33.54
N PHE A 229 40.33 -12.52 33.42
CA PHE A 229 41.04 -11.85 32.32
C PHE A 229 41.77 -10.58 32.77
N GLN A 230 43.10 -10.64 32.79
CA GLN A 230 44.00 -9.49 33.03
C GLN A 230 44.12 -8.59 31.77
N GLY A 231 43.01 -8.07 31.23
CA GLY A 231 42.98 -7.27 29.99
C GLY A 231 42.25 -5.92 30.10
N SER A 232 42.75 -4.90 29.39
CA SER A 232 42.35 -3.48 29.51
C SER A 232 40.89 -3.16 29.13
N ALA A 233 40.30 -2.19 29.84
CA ALA A 233 38.89 -1.73 29.81
C ALA A 233 38.22 -1.44 28.45
N SER A 234 38.97 -1.39 27.34
CA SER A 234 38.44 -1.06 26.01
C SER A 234 37.71 -2.21 25.31
N SER A 235 37.90 -3.47 25.72
CA SER A 235 37.12 -4.62 25.23
C SER A 235 35.73 -4.72 25.90
N LEU A 236 35.53 -4.01 27.01
CA LEU A 236 34.30 -4.05 27.80
C LEU A 236 33.17 -3.23 27.15
N THR A 237 33.49 -2.11 26.50
CA THR A 237 32.48 -1.24 25.84
C THR A 237 31.83 -1.92 24.62
N ALA A 238 32.55 -2.79 23.91
CA ALA A 238 32.02 -3.57 22.78
C ALA A 238 31.16 -4.76 23.23
N LEU A 239 31.43 -5.33 24.41
CA LEU A 239 30.61 -6.40 24.99
C LEU A 239 29.30 -5.85 25.59
N ILE A 240 29.31 -4.59 26.06
CA ILE A 240 28.11 -3.90 26.56
C ILE A 240 27.10 -3.64 25.43
N SER A 241 27.54 -3.36 24.20
CA SER A 241 26.61 -3.24 23.07
C SER A 241 25.95 -4.58 22.70
N ASP A 242 26.66 -5.71 22.84
CA ASP A 242 26.07 -7.04 22.59
C ASP A 242 25.12 -7.49 23.72
N LEU A 243 25.39 -7.11 24.97
CA LEU A 243 24.49 -7.38 26.10
C LEU A 243 23.21 -6.50 26.09
N THR A 244 23.18 -5.44 25.28
CA THR A 244 21.97 -4.63 25.07
C THR A 244 20.97 -5.23 24.08
N VAL A 245 21.30 -6.36 23.41
CA VAL A 245 20.31 -7.15 22.67
C VAL A 245 19.74 -8.22 23.60
N GLN A 246 18.52 -7.95 24.04
CA GLN A 246 17.80 -8.62 25.11
C GLN A 246 17.27 -10.01 24.72
N ASN A 247 16.57 -10.64 25.67
CA ASN A 247 15.29 -11.33 25.42
C ASN A 247 14.28 -10.36 24.73
N VAL A 248 14.63 -9.85 23.55
CA VAL A 248 13.77 -9.11 22.65
C VAL A 248 13.40 -10.13 21.60
N SER A 249 12.14 -10.55 21.63
CA SER A 249 11.56 -11.14 20.44
C SER A 249 11.69 -10.09 19.33
N THR A 250 12.15 -10.51 18.16
CA THR A 250 12.15 -9.68 16.96
C THR A 250 11.25 -10.37 15.97
N VAL A 251 10.55 -9.57 15.19
CA VAL A 251 9.81 -10.05 14.04
C VAL A 251 9.85 -8.97 12.98
N SER A 252 9.97 -9.39 11.74
CA SER A 252 9.80 -8.51 10.59
C SER A 252 8.89 -9.20 9.58
N ILE A 253 8.36 -8.42 8.66
CA ILE A 253 7.62 -8.91 7.50
C ILE A 253 8.37 -8.41 6.26
N ASN A 254 8.81 -9.33 5.40
CA ASN A 254 9.44 -9.04 4.12
C ASN A 254 8.43 -8.52 3.10
N PRO A 255 8.88 -7.87 2.00
CA PRO A 255 8.02 -7.39 0.92
C PRO A 255 6.92 -8.41 0.56
N ILE A 256 5.67 -7.96 0.61
CA ILE A 256 4.49 -8.74 0.24
C ILE A 256 4.28 -8.45 -1.23
N ALA A 257 4.20 -9.49 -2.06
CA ALA A 257 4.26 -9.36 -3.52
C ALA A 257 5.54 -8.65 -4.00
N THR A 258 5.73 -8.59 -5.31
CA THR A 258 6.89 -7.88 -5.87
C THR A 258 6.70 -6.35 -5.77
N ASP A 259 5.45 -5.90 -5.68
CA ASP A 259 5.03 -4.50 -5.77
C ASP A 259 4.19 -4.02 -4.56
N GLY A 260 3.92 -4.87 -3.57
CA GLY A 260 3.09 -4.52 -2.41
C GLY A 260 1.60 -4.76 -2.58
N VAL A 261 1.16 -5.30 -3.72
CA VAL A 261 -0.26 -5.56 -4.01
C VAL A 261 -0.48 -7.02 -4.34
N ILE A 262 -1.43 -7.66 -3.67
CA ILE A 262 -1.85 -9.02 -4.01
C ILE A 262 -2.89 -8.92 -5.10
N ASP A 263 -2.52 -9.35 -6.30
CA ASP A 263 -3.36 -9.33 -7.50
C ASP A 263 -3.98 -10.71 -7.84
N VAL A 264 -4.76 -10.78 -8.92
CA VAL A 264 -5.43 -12.01 -9.37
C VAL A 264 -4.49 -13.16 -9.72
N SER A 265 -3.25 -12.84 -10.08
CA SER A 265 -2.20 -13.81 -10.40
C SER A 265 -1.44 -14.30 -9.15
N GLU A 266 -1.56 -13.57 -8.04
CA GLU A 266 -0.82 -13.81 -6.80
C GLU A 266 -1.66 -14.47 -5.69
N LYS A 267 -2.76 -15.17 -6.05
CA LYS A 267 -3.63 -15.90 -5.09
C LYS A 267 -2.96 -17.03 -4.28
N SER A 268 -1.65 -17.22 -4.43
CA SER A 268 -0.81 -18.16 -3.68
C SER A 268 0.49 -17.52 -3.18
N VAL A 269 0.49 -16.20 -2.95
CA VAL A 269 1.66 -15.48 -2.45
C VAL A 269 2.14 -16.05 -1.10
N ILE A 270 3.45 -16.16 -0.95
CA ILE A 270 4.09 -16.59 0.29
C ILE A 270 4.54 -15.35 1.03
N LEU A 271 3.89 -15.08 2.16
CA LEU A 271 4.36 -14.09 3.11
C LEU A 271 5.58 -14.65 3.82
N THR A 272 6.61 -13.83 3.96
CA THR A 272 7.84 -14.22 4.66
C THR A 272 8.31 -13.11 5.59
N GLY A 273 9.23 -13.44 6.48
CA GLY A 273 9.88 -12.47 7.34
C GLY A 273 10.95 -13.10 8.20
N THR A 274 11.51 -12.31 9.10
CA THR A 274 12.47 -12.78 10.09
C THR A 274 11.83 -12.86 11.47
N ASN A 275 12.39 -13.69 12.33
CA ASN A 275 12.05 -13.80 13.74
C ASN A 275 13.27 -14.14 14.59
N SER A 276 13.18 -13.90 15.89
CA SER A 276 14.14 -14.44 16.85
C SER A 276 14.09 -15.97 16.84
N ILE A 277 15.25 -16.62 16.93
CA ILE A 277 15.35 -18.08 16.95
C ILE A 277 14.53 -18.68 18.10
N GLY A 278 13.78 -19.74 17.82
CA GLY A 278 12.94 -20.42 18.81
C GLY A 278 11.60 -19.74 19.12
N ALA A 279 11.26 -18.62 18.46
CA ALA A 279 9.95 -18.00 18.57
C ALA A 279 8.90 -18.72 17.68
N SER A 280 7.65 -18.81 18.15
CA SER A 280 6.50 -19.12 17.28
C SER A 280 5.98 -17.84 16.63
N VAL A 281 5.56 -17.87 15.37
CA VAL A 281 5.02 -16.69 14.66
C VAL A 281 3.56 -16.91 14.30
N ALA A 282 2.70 -15.99 14.73
CA ALA A 282 1.29 -15.94 14.36
C ALA A 282 1.02 -14.68 13.53
N LEU A 283 0.26 -14.83 12.45
CA LEU A 283 -0.22 -13.74 11.59
C LEU A 283 -1.66 -13.41 11.94
N SER A 284 -1.99 -12.14 12.07
CA SER A 284 -3.37 -11.66 12.23
C SER A 284 -3.80 -10.88 11.00
N PHE A 285 -4.91 -11.31 10.40
CA PHE A 285 -5.56 -10.63 9.29
C PHE A 285 -6.97 -10.26 9.70
N ASN A 286 -7.24 -8.96 9.88
CA ASN A 286 -8.58 -8.48 10.26
C ASN A 286 -9.15 -9.19 11.50
N GLY A 287 -8.28 -9.51 12.49
CA GLY A 287 -8.64 -10.23 13.72
C GLY A 287 -8.62 -11.76 13.62
N ASN A 288 -8.41 -12.34 12.44
CA ASN A 288 -8.27 -13.78 12.26
C ASN A 288 -6.81 -14.21 12.33
N THR A 289 -6.50 -15.10 13.28
CA THR A 289 -5.14 -15.60 13.48
C THR A 289 -4.84 -16.82 12.60
N ARG A 290 -3.64 -16.85 12.02
CA ARG A 290 -3.05 -17.98 11.30
C ARG A 290 -1.65 -18.26 11.85
N GLN A 291 -1.27 -19.52 11.95
CA GLN A 291 0.08 -19.89 12.39
C GLN A 291 1.02 -19.98 11.19
N ALA A 292 2.17 -19.32 11.26
CA ALA A 292 3.21 -19.40 10.24
C ALA A 292 4.13 -20.60 10.49
N ILE A 293 4.80 -21.05 9.43
CA ILE A 293 5.85 -22.07 9.51
C ILE A 293 7.15 -21.35 9.86
N VAL A 294 7.77 -21.71 10.97
CA VAL A 294 9.05 -21.14 11.42
C VAL A 294 10.20 -22.09 11.10
N ASN A 295 11.26 -21.58 10.49
CA ASN A 295 12.50 -22.29 10.21
C ASN A 295 13.70 -21.46 10.69
N GLY A 296 14.16 -21.76 11.90
CA GLY A 296 15.25 -21.03 12.55
C GLY A 296 14.87 -19.57 12.83
N THR A 297 15.48 -18.65 12.08
CA THR A 297 15.30 -17.20 12.19
C THR A 297 14.38 -16.61 11.12
N THR A 298 13.72 -17.47 10.34
CA THR A 298 12.78 -17.06 9.28
C THR A 298 11.44 -17.73 9.45
N TRP A 299 10.40 -17.10 8.94
CA TRP A 299 9.06 -17.66 8.90
C TRP A 299 8.44 -17.48 7.52
N SER A 300 7.48 -18.36 7.19
CA SER A 300 6.71 -18.29 5.96
C SER A 300 5.24 -18.69 6.18
N TYR A 301 4.34 -18.07 5.42
CA TYR A 301 2.93 -18.45 5.35
C TYR A 301 2.40 -18.27 3.93
N THR A 302 1.82 -19.31 3.34
CA THR A 302 1.16 -19.22 2.03
C THR A 302 -0.27 -18.73 2.21
N LEU A 303 -0.58 -17.56 1.69
CA LEU A 303 -1.96 -17.09 1.59
C LEU A 303 -2.70 -17.94 0.58
N ASN A 304 -3.87 -18.45 0.97
CA ASN A 304 -4.78 -19.15 0.06
C ASN A 304 -5.97 -18.25 -0.30
N THR A 305 -6.76 -18.66 -1.29
CA THR A 305 -7.94 -17.91 -1.75
C THR A 305 -8.95 -17.62 -0.63
N ALA A 306 -9.15 -18.52 0.33
CA ALA A 306 -10.06 -18.28 1.44
C ALA A 306 -9.54 -17.19 2.39
N ASP A 307 -8.23 -17.10 2.61
CA ASP A 307 -7.63 -16.02 3.38
C ASP A 307 -7.78 -14.67 2.66
N ILE A 308 -7.54 -14.63 1.34
CA ILE A 308 -7.70 -13.41 0.53
C ILE A 308 -9.14 -12.91 0.56
N ILE A 309 -10.13 -13.80 0.42
CA ILE A 309 -11.56 -13.46 0.55
C ILE A 309 -11.88 -12.84 1.91
N VAL A 310 -11.30 -13.38 3.00
CA VAL A 310 -11.53 -12.88 4.36
C VAL A 310 -10.84 -11.54 4.60
N ILE A 311 -9.67 -11.31 4.00
CA ILE A 311 -8.94 -10.04 4.04
C ILE A 311 -9.75 -8.95 3.30
N GLY A 312 -10.29 -9.30 2.13
CA GLY A 312 -11.06 -8.43 1.24
C GLY A 312 -10.21 -7.39 0.50
N GLU A 313 -10.83 -6.60 -0.37
CA GLU A 313 -10.14 -5.61 -1.20
C GLU A 313 -9.66 -4.38 -0.44
N GLY A 314 -8.67 -3.68 -1.00
CA GLY A 314 -8.19 -2.38 -0.54
C GLY A 314 -6.92 -2.44 0.29
N GLY A 315 -6.59 -1.32 0.95
CA GLY A 315 -5.44 -1.24 1.86
C GLY A 315 -5.66 -2.06 3.13
N LYS A 316 -4.72 -2.96 3.42
CA LYS A 316 -4.79 -3.91 4.53
C LYS A 316 -3.54 -3.85 5.39
N LEU A 317 -3.68 -4.33 6.61
CA LEU A 317 -2.59 -4.55 7.54
C LEU A 317 -2.52 -6.04 7.86
N VAL A 318 -1.30 -6.56 7.94
CA VAL A 318 -1.00 -7.84 8.56
C VAL A 318 -0.09 -7.60 9.75
N ASP A 319 -0.45 -8.18 10.88
CA ASP A 319 0.38 -8.19 12.08
C ASP A 319 1.03 -9.56 12.22
N ALA A 320 2.36 -9.61 12.20
CA ALA A 320 3.13 -10.78 12.59
C ALA A 320 3.55 -10.62 14.04
N THR A 321 3.15 -11.57 14.89
CA THR A 321 3.53 -11.60 16.31
C THR A 321 4.41 -12.81 16.57
N ALA A 322 5.67 -12.58 16.95
CA ALA A 322 6.62 -13.61 17.37
C ALA A 322 6.64 -13.72 18.89
N THR A 323 6.43 -14.93 19.41
CA THR A 323 6.38 -15.23 20.84
C THR A 323 7.50 -16.20 21.22
N LEU A 324 8.37 -15.79 22.15
CA LEU A 324 9.41 -16.63 22.74
C LEU A 324 8.85 -17.47 23.91
N ILE A 325 9.59 -18.51 24.28
CA ILE A 325 9.33 -19.30 25.49
C ILE A 325 9.39 -18.36 26.70
N GLY A 326 8.33 -18.35 27.51
CA GLY A 326 8.16 -17.38 28.61
C GLY A 326 7.26 -16.19 28.28
N GLY A 327 6.68 -16.13 27.08
CA GLY A 327 5.60 -15.19 26.74
C GLY A 327 6.06 -13.80 26.26
N VAL A 328 7.36 -13.63 26.00
CA VAL A 328 7.88 -12.38 25.44
C VAL A 328 7.47 -12.28 23.97
N THR A 329 6.75 -11.22 23.62
CA THR A 329 6.22 -11.01 22.28
C THR A 329 6.89 -9.82 21.58
N ALA A 330 6.94 -9.88 20.26
CA ALA A 330 7.16 -8.73 19.41
C ALA A 330 6.20 -8.79 18.24
N THR A 331 5.78 -7.62 17.78
CA THR A 331 4.83 -7.47 16.69
C THR A 331 5.42 -6.57 15.62
N ALA A 332 5.33 -7.00 14.37
CA ALA A 332 5.57 -6.18 13.20
C ALA A 332 4.25 -6.07 12.45
N THR A 333 3.87 -4.85 12.12
CA THR A 333 2.73 -4.55 11.27
C THR A 333 3.23 -4.19 9.90
N ARG A 334 2.55 -4.66 8.86
CA ARG A 334 2.82 -4.18 7.52
C ARG A 334 1.59 -3.97 6.69
N SER A 335 1.60 -2.84 5.99
CA SER A 335 0.60 -2.54 4.99
C SER A 335 0.88 -3.30 3.70
N PHE A 336 -0.20 -3.74 3.07
CA PHE A 336 -0.24 -4.23 1.70
C PHE A 336 -1.59 -3.84 1.11
N TYR A 337 -1.75 -4.00 -0.19
CA TYR A 337 -3.03 -3.83 -0.86
C TYR A 337 -3.52 -5.19 -1.37
N VAL A 338 -4.82 -5.41 -1.37
CA VAL A 338 -5.44 -6.53 -2.08
C VAL A 338 -6.29 -5.93 -3.17
N ASP A 339 -6.03 -6.37 -4.40
CA ASP A 339 -6.83 -6.03 -5.57
C ASP A 339 -6.97 -7.30 -6.43
N ASP A 340 -7.89 -8.18 -6.04
CA ASP A 340 -8.14 -9.45 -6.70
C ASP A 340 -9.35 -9.38 -7.66
N ILE A 341 -9.78 -8.16 -8.01
CA ILE A 341 -10.90 -7.92 -8.90
C ILE A 341 -10.36 -7.51 -10.26
N SER A 342 -10.64 -8.34 -11.27
CA SER A 342 -10.36 -7.96 -12.64
C SER A 342 -11.39 -6.94 -13.13
N PRO A 343 -10.99 -5.87 -13.84
CA PRO A 343 -11.92 -4.94 -14.43
C PRO A 343 -12.84 -5.64 -15.42
N VAL A 344 -14.15 -5.40 -15.35
CA VAL A 344 -15.14 -6.00 -16.26
C VAL A 344 -15.82 -4.95 -17.11
N VAL A 345 -16.23 -5.32 -18.32
CA VAL A 345 -17.09 -4.45 -19.15
C VAL A 345 -18.50 -4.41 -18.55
N LEU A 346 -18.92 -3.21 -18.12
CA LEU A 346 -20.28 -2.97 -17.62
C LEU A 346 -21.26 -2.70 -18.76
N SER A 347 -20.86 -1.90 -19.75
CA SER A 347 -21.69 -1.59 -20.90
C SER A 347 -20.86 -1.17 -22.10
N ILE A 348 -21.43 -1.35 -23.29
CA ILE A 348 -20.92 -0.80 -24.54
C ILE A 348 -22.08 -0.11 -25.25
N ALA A 349 -21.84 1.05 -25.84
CA ALA A 349 -22.82 1.75 -26.64
C ALA A 349 -22.16 2.62 -27.71
N ILE A 350 -22.89 2.89 -28.81
CA ILE A 350 -22.59 4.04 -29.66
C ILE A 350 -22.89 5.29 -28.83
N SER A 351 -21.85 6.06 -28.54
CA SER A 351 -21.90 7.19 -27.60
C SER A 351 -22.02 8.55 -28.31
N GLY A 352 -21.77 8.61 -29.62
CA GLY A 352 -21.98 9.83 -30.37
C GLY A 352 -21.52 9.72 -31.82
N ALA A 353 -21.77 10.78 -32.59
CA ALA A 353 -21.22 10.94 -33.92
C ALA A 353 -20.96 12.42 -34.24
N THR A 354 -20.01 12.68 -35.12
CA THR A 354 -19.66 14.01 -35.64
C THR A 354 -19.92 14.04 -37.13
N GLY A 355 -20.61 15.06 -37.62
CA GLY A 355 -20.98 15.22 -39.05
C GLY A 355 -22.39 14.71 -39.40
N ILE A 356 -22.99 13.92 -38.50
CA ILE A 356 -24.33 13.34 -38.67
C ILE A 356 -25.39 14.40 -39.01
N GLN A 357 -26.20 14.13 -40.04
CA GLN A 357 -27.28 14.98 -40.51
C GLN A 357 -28.56 14.17 -40.68
N GLY A 358 -29.68 14.65 -40.14
CA GLY A 358 -30.96 13.94 -40.23
C GLY A 358 -30.97 12.51 -39.65
N GLY A 359 -30.06 12.20 -38.72
CA GLY A 359 -29.88 10.83 -38.18
C GLY A 359 -29.11 9.87 -39.11
N LYS A 360 -28.52 10.40 -40.18
CA LYS A 360 -27.75 9.67 -41.18
C LYS A 360 -26.30 10.14 -41.21
N LEU A 361 -25.39 9.19 -41.38
CA LEU A 361 -23.95 9.38 -41.46
C LEU A 361 -23.49 9.25 -42.91
N ASN A 362 -22.69 10.20 -43.36
CA ASN A 362 -22.07 10.22 -44.67
C ASN A 362 -20.61 9.76 -44.59
N ALA A 363 -20.02 9.42 -45.74
CA ALA A 363 -18.61 9.18 -45.90
C ALA A 363 -17.79 10.34 -45.33
N GLY A 364 -16.94 10.03 -44.37
CA GLY A 364 -16.10 11.00 -43.68
C GLY A 364 -16.60 11.38 -42.29
N ASP A 365 -17.86 11.10 -41.95
CA ASP A 365 -18.39 11.30 -40.61
C ASP A 365 -17.74 10.33 -39.62
N GLU A 366 -17.65 10.76 -38.37
CA GLU A 366 -17.00 9.99 -37.30
C GLU A 366 -18.03 9.49 -36.30
N VAL A 367 -18.08 8.18 -36.06
CA VAL A 367 -18.88 7.51 -35.04
C VAL A 367 -17.99 7.20 -33.85
N LYS A 368 -18.51 7.41 -32.64
CA LYS A 368 -17.85 7.08 -31.38
C LYS A 368 -18.62 6.01 -30.64
N ALA A 369 -17.91 5.04 -30.10
CA ALA A 369 -18.44 4.00 -29.25
C ALA A 369 -17.70 4.01 -27.91
N SER A 370 -18.44 4.00 -26.81
CA SER A 370 -17.90 3.96 -25.46
C SER A 370 -18.05 2.58 -24.86
N VAL A 371 -16.99 2.10 -24.20
CA VAL A 371 -16.95 0.92 -23.35
C VAL A 371 -16.76 1.39 -21.91
N LEU A 372 -17.76 1.16 -21.07
CA LEU A 372 -17.71 1.46 -19.65
C LEU A 372 -17.18 0.23 -18.91
N MET A 373 -16.10 0.41 -18.16
CA MET A 373 -15.46 -0.58 -17.31
C MET A 373 -15.95 -0.43 -15.86
N SER A 374 -15.82 -1.49 -15.05
CA SER A 374 -16.18 -1.48 -13.62
C SER A 374 -15.34 -0.53 -12.77
N GLU A 375 -14.18 -0.14 -13.29
CA GLU A 375 -13.19 0.69 -12.62
C GLU A 375 -12.24 1.34 -13.63
N THR A 376 -11.30 2.14 -13.13
CA THR A 376 -10.30 2.81 -13.95
C THR A 376 -9.31 1.81 -14.56
N VAL A 377 -9.06 1.91 -15.86
CA VAL A 377 -8.15 1.02 -16.58
C VAL A 377 -6.99 1.74 -17.26
N VAL A 378 -5.86 1.05 -17.37
CA VAL A 378 -4.72 1.37 -18.21
C VAL A 378 -4.84 0.60 -19.53
N VAL A 379 -4.78 1.33 -20.64
CA VAL A 379 -4.85 0.77 -21.99
C VAL A 379 -3.50 0.90 -22.66
N SER A 380 -3.02 -0.20 -23.25
CA SER A 380 -1.80 -0.23 -24.06
C SER A 380 -2.06 -0.86 -25.42
N GLY A 381 -1.21 -0.55 -26.40
CA GLY A 381 -1.36 -1.00 -27.78
C GLY A 381 -2.45 -0.23 -28.54
N LYS A 382 -3.02 -0.87 -29.56
CA LYS A 382 -4.07 -0.29 -30.43
C LYS A 382 -5.29 -1.20 -30.44
N PRO A 383 -6.03 -1.32 -29.31
CA PRO A 383 -7.24 -2.11 -29.30
C PRO A 383 -8.23 -1.55 -30.32
N GLN A 384 -9.10 -2.42 -30.81
CA GLN A 384 -10.16 -2.08 -31.75
C GLN A 384 -11.47 -2.70 -31.31
N LEU A 385 -12.56 -1.98 -31.58
CA LEU A 385 -13.92 -2.46 -31.36
C LEU A 385 -14.56 -2.73 -32.72
N ALA A 386 -15.02 -3.97 -32.94
CA ALA A 386 -15.71 -4.32 -34.17
C ALA A 386 -17.15 -3.79 -34.15
N LEU A 387 -17.49 -2.95 -35.12
CA LEU A 387 -18.84 -2.45 -35.37
C LEU A 387 -19.46 -3.22 -36.53
N ASN A 388 -20.78 -3.35 -36.52
CA ASN A 388 -21.56 -3.86 -37.64
C ASN A 388 -22.17 -2.66 -38.39
N VAL A 389 -21.81 -2.49 -39.66
CA VAL A 389 -22.35 -1.48 -40.55
C VAL A 389 -22.94 -2.19 -41.77
N GLY A 390 -24.27 -2.24 -41.86
CA GLY A 390 -24.98 -2.84 -42.99
C GLY A 390 -24.73 -4.34 -43.16
N GLY A 391 -24.41 -5.05 -42.08
CA GLY A 391 -24.03 -6.47 -42.09
C GLY A 391 -22.53 -6.71 -42.30
N VAL A 392 -21.73 -5.66 -42.51
CA VAL A 392 -20.28 -5.74 -42.66
C VAL A 392 -19.59 -5.37 -41.36
N THR A 393 -18.61 -6.18 -40.95
CA THR A 393 -17.78 -5.85 -39.80
C THR A 393 -16.70 -4.83 -40.16
N VAL A 394 -16.68 -3.72 -39.44
CA VAL A 394 -15.67 -2.66 -39.54
C VAL A 394 -14.99 -2.42 -38.19
N GLN A 395 -13.77 -1.89 -38.20
CA GLN A 395 -12.97 -1.76 -36.98
C GLN A 395 -12.89 -0.30 -36.52
N ALA A 396 -13.56 0.02 -35.40
CA ALA A 396 -13.36 1.28 -34.70
C ALA A 396 -12.02 1.24 -33.94
N ASN A 397 -11.22 2.30 -34.10
CA ASN A 397 -9.89 2.39 -33.49
C ASN A 397 -9.99 3.01 -32.10
N TYR A 398 -9.13 2.57 -31.18
CA TYR A 398 -8.97 3.23 -29.89
C TYR A 398 -8.69 4.73 -30.06
N LEU A 399 -9.54 5.55 -29.43
CA LEU A 399 -9.43 7.01 -29.44
C LEU A 399 -8.86 7.51 -28.10
N SER A 400 -9.43 7.05 -26.97
CA SER A 400 -9.03 7.51 -25.63
C SER A 400 -9.54 6.59 -24.51
N GLY A 401 -9.11 6.85 -23.27
CA GLY A 401 -9.69 6.22 -22.07
C GLY A 401 -8.69 5.58 -21.10
N SER A 402 -7.39 5.59 -21.41
CA SER A 402 -6.38 5.13 -20.44
C SER A 402 -6.36 6.07 -19.24
N GLY A 403 -6.41 5.52 -18.03
CA GLY A 403 -6.59 6.29 -16.79
C GLY A 403 -8.05 6.69 -16.51
N SER A 404 -9.03 6.13 -17.23
CA SER A 404 -10.47 6.32 -17.02
C SER A 404 -11.19 4.98 -16.93
N SER A 405 -12.42 4.96 -16.42
CA SER A 405 -13.33 3.81 -16.55
C SER A 405 -14.08 3.79 -17.88
N GLU A 406 -14.02 4.86 -18.67
CA GLU A 406 -14.63 4.92 -20.01
C GLU A 406 -13.54 4.88 -21.09
N ILE A 407 -13.62 3.86 -21.96
CA ILE A 407 -12.78 3.72 -23.15
C ILE A 407 -13.60 4.13 -24.37
N VAL A 408 -13.06 5.02 -25.19
CA VAL A 408 -13.72 5.52 -26.40
C VAL A 408 -12.99 4.99 -27.63
N PHE A 409 -13.76 4.45 -28.57
CA PHE A 409 -13.34 4.05 -29.90
C PHE A 409 -13.97 4.97 -30.92
N SER A 410 -13.28 5.22 -32.04
CA SER A 410 -13.86 5.95 -33.17
C SER A 410 -13.69 5.24 -34.49
N TYR A 411 -14.73 5.36 -35.31
CA TYR A 411 -14.78 4.86 -36.67
C TYR A 411 -15.14 5.99 -37.62
N LYS A 412 -14.41 6.09 -38.73
CA LYS A 412 -14.73 7.05 -39.79
C LYS A 412 -15.44 6.29 -40.89
N VAL A 413 -16.68 6.69 -41.20
CA VAL A 413 -17.48 6.08 -42.25
C VAL A 413 -16.76 6.21 -43.59
N LEU A 414 -16.67 5.11 -44.32
CA LEU A 414 -15.99 5.04 -45.61
C LEU A 414 -17.00 5.16 -46.76
N ALA A 415 -16.52 5.66 -47.90
CA ALA A 415 -17.35 5.76 -49.10
C ALA A 415 -17.83 4.38 -49.57
N GLY A 416 -19.12 4.27 -49.90
CA GLY A 416 -19.75 3.03 -50.35
C GLY A 416 -20.38 2.19 -49.23
N GLU A 417 -20.23 2.58 -47.97
CA GLU A 417 -20.92 1.95 -46.85
C GLU A 417 -22.39 2.38 -46.83
N VAL A 418 -23.29 1.44 -46.58
CA VAL A 418 -24.73 1.70 -46.45
C VAL A 418 -25.27 0.80 -45.35
N ASP A 419 -26.03 1.38 -44.43
CA ASP A 419 -26.66 0.69 -43.32
C ASP A 419 -28.04 1.32 -43.07
N ILE A 420 -29.09 0.54 -43.31
CA ILE A 420 -30.48 1.00 -43.26
C ILE A 420 -31.14 0.84 -41.89
N ASP A 421 -30.60 0.01 -41.02
CA ASP A 421 -31.14 -0.26 -39.68
C ASP A 421 -30.24 0.24 -38.54
N GLY A 422 -29.03 0.68 -38.89
CA GLY A 422 -28.13 1.45 -38.06
C GLY A 422 -27.02 0.61 -37.42
N ILE A 423 -25.98 1.29 -36.94
CA ILE A 423 -24.76 0.62 -36.51
C ILE A 423 -25.01 -0.25 -35.26
N GLY A 424 -24.56 -1.49 -35.31
CA GLY A 424 -24.62 -2.46 -34.20
C GLY A 424 -23.23 -2.84 -33.68
N ILE A 425 -23.20 -3.60 -32.59
CA ILE A 425 -21.95 -4.12 -32.00
C ILE A 425 -22.16 -5.58 -31.63
N SER A 426 -21.36 -6.49 -32.21
CA SER A 426 -21.46 -7.92 -31.90
C SER A 426 -20.93 -8.21 -30.50
N ALA A 427 -21.42 -9.28 -29.86
CA ALA A 427 -20.91 -9.71 -28.57
C ALA A 427 -19.41 -10.03 -28.65
N ASN A 428 -18.64 -9.68 -27.61
CA ASN A 428 -17.20 -9.95 -27.50
C ASN A 428 -16.38 -9.41 -28.71
N SER A 429 -16.72 -8.22 -29.19
CA SER A 429 -16.12 -7.59 -30.38
C SER A 429 -14.85 -6.79 -30.10
N LEU A 430 -14.44 -6.67 -28.84
CA LEU A 430 -13.25 -5.94 -28.45
C LEU A 430 -11.99 -6.78 -28.66
N SER A 431 -11.11 -6.31 -29.53
CA SER A 431 -9.83 -6.95 -29.88
C SER A 431 -8.67 -6.13 -29.35
N LEU A 432 -7.70 -6.77 -28.68
CA LEU A 432 -6.58 -6.07 -28.05
C LEU A 432 -5.40 -5.75 -28.98
N ASN A 433 -5.26 -6.47 -30.10
CA ASN A 433 -4.18 -6.28 -31.10
C ASN A 433 -2.79 -6.17 -30.46
N ASP A 434 -2.37 -7.22 -29.75
CA ASP A 434 -1.12 -7.31 -28.98
C ASP A 434 -0.98 -6.30 -27.82
N GLY A 435 -2.03 -5.51 -27.56
CA GLY A 435 -2.16 -4.62 -26.43
C GLY A 435 -2.75 -5.28 -25.18
N TYR A 436 -3.13 -4.44 -24.20
CA TYR A 436 -3.83 -4.89 -23.00
C TYR A 436 -4.77 -3.80 -22.48
N ILE A 437 -5.78 -4.25 -21.73
CA ILE A 437 -6.59 -3.42 -20.85
C ILE A 437 -6.44 -4.06 -19.47
N LYS A 438 -5.90 -3.29 -18.54
CA LYS A 438 -5.65 -3.71 -17.15
C LYS A 438 -6.09 -2.62 -16.20
N ASP A 439 -6.25 -2.89 -14.92
CA ASP A 439 -6.31 -1.81 -13.92
C ASP A 439 -4.91 -1.24 -13.63
N SER A 440 -4.78 -0.40 -12.60
CA SER A 440 -3.49 0.18 -12.17
C SER A 440 -2.54 -0.82 -11.50
N VAL A 441 -3.07 -1.96 -11.02
CA VAL A 441 -2.32 -3.00 -10.31
C VAL A 441 -1.82 -4.07 -11.28
N GLY A 442 -2.47 -4.21 -12.44
CA GLY A 442 -2.06 -5.12 -13.51
C GLY A 442 -3.05 -6.24 -13.77
N ASN A 443 -4.21 -6.29 -13.08
CA ASN A 443 -5.23 -7.30 -13.35
C ASN A 443 -5.79 -7.11 -14.76
N VAL A 444 -5.84 -8.21 -15.51
CA VAL A 444 -6.32 -8.19 -16.91
C VAL A 444 -7.82 -8.06 -16.94
N ALA A 445 -8.33 -7.13 -17.75
CA ALA A 445 -9.75 -6.91 -17.89
C ALA A 445 -10.47 -8.12 -18.53
N LEU A 446 -11.65 -8.46 -17.99
CA LEU A 446 -12.58 -9.39 -18.62
C LEU A 446 -13.44 -8.63 -19.64
N LEU A 447 -13.14 -8.85 -20.92
CA LEU A 447 -13.72 -8.09 -22.03
C LEU A 447 -15.05 -8.64 -22.55
N THR A 448 -15.64 -9.63 -21.88
CA THR A 448 -16.89 -10.23 -22.32
C THR A 448 -18.04 -9.25 -22.20
N HIS A 449 -18.84 -9.12 -23.25
CA HIS A 449 -20.01 -8.24 -23.25
C HIS A 449 -21.09 -8.76 -24.20
N SER A 450 -22.34 -8.38 -23.92
CA SER A 450 -23.49 -8.69 -24.76
C SER A 450 -23.46 -7.92 -26.09
N ALA A 451 -24.11 -8.46 -27.10
CA ALA A 451 -24.32 -7.74 -28.36
C ALA A 451 -25.22 -6.51 -28.13
N ILE A 452 -24.91 -5.44 -28.84
CA ILE A 452 -25.73 -4.24 -28.93
C ILE A 452 -26.45 -4.30 -30.27
N VAL A 453 -27.78 -4.21 -30.22
CA VAL A 453 -28.62 -4.19 -31.41
C VAL A 453 -28.34 -2.95 -32.26
N ASN A 454 -28.65 -3.05 -33.55
CA ASN A 454 -28.54 -1.95 -34.51
C ASN A 454 -29.27 -0.70 -34.00
N ASN A 455 -28.56 0.43 -33.99
CA ASN A 455 -29.05 1.69 -33.44
C ASN A 455 -29.49 2.63 -34.58
N SER A 456 -30.80 2.73 -34.78
CA SER A 456 -31.42 3.51 -35.86
C SER A 456 -31.17 5.03 -35.79
N ASN A 457 -30.55 5.54 -34.71
CA ASN A 457 -30.10 6.93 -34.66
C ASN A 457 -28.78 7.16 -35.42
N TYR A 458 -28.13 6.09 -35.88
CA TYR A 458 -26.86 6.10 -36.58
C TYR A 458 -26.95 5.25 -37.85
N ILE A 459 -27.85 5.64 -38.75
CA ILE A 459 -27.98 5.04 -40.10
C ILE A 459 -26.81 5.51 -40.95
N VAL A 460 -26.27 4.65 -41.81
CA VAL A 460 -25.17 5.01 -42.74
C VAL A 460 -25.72 5.13 -44.15
N ASP A 461 -25.51 6.31 -44.74
CA ASP A 461 -25.96 6.63 -46.08
C ASP A 461 -24.87 7.44 -46.80
N THR A 462 -24.06 6.74 -47.59
CA THR A 462 -22.97 7.34 -48.38
C THR A 462 -23.31 7.44 -49.87
N THR A 463 -24.57 7.23 -50.23
CA THR A 463 -25.01 7.22 -51.63
C THR A 463 -25.49 8.61 -52.04
N ALA A 464 -24.81 9.24 -52.99
CA ALA A 464 -25.28 10.51 -53.53
C ALA A 464 -26.61 10.36 -54.31
N PRO A 465 -27.51 11.35 -54.22
CA PRO A 465 -28.76 11.30 -54.95
C PRO A 465 -28.52 11.37 -56.46
N GLU A 466 -29.27 10.58 -57.22
CA GLU A 466 -29.30 10.70 -58.67
C GLU A 466 -30.03 12.00 -59.05
N LEU A 467 -29.44 12.80 -59.96
CA LEU A 467 -29.99 14.08 -60.39
C LEU A 467 -30.05 14.18 -61.91
N THR A 468 -31.20 14.65 -62.41
CA THR A 468 -31.38 15.03 -63.82
C THR A 468 -31.82 16.48 -63.96
N LEU A 469 -31.45 17.11 -65.07
CA LEU A 469 -32.07 18.32 -65.61
C LEU A 469 -32.81 17.90 -66.87
N GLY A 470 -34.14 17.88 -66.80
CA GLY A 470 -35.01 17.31 -67.84
C GLY A 470 -35.45 18.32 -68.87
N THR A 471 -36.16 19.37 -68.46
CA THR A 471 -36.73 20.36 -69.38
C THR A 471 -36.39 21.78 -68.96
N ILE A 472 -36.28 22.66 -69.96
CA ILE A 472 -36.33 24.11 -69.80
C ILE A 472 -37.46 24.58 -70.71
N ALA A 473 -38.57 25.01 -70.13
CA ALA A 473 -39.76 25.39 -70.86
C ALA A 473 -39.81 26.91 -71.12
N ASP A 474 -40.19 27.24 -72.35
CA ASP A 474 -40.58 28.56 -72.82
C ASP A 474 -42.12 28.56 -72.96
N ASP A 475 -42.79 29.50 -72.30
CA ASP A 475 -44.24 29.68 -72.38
C ASP A 475 -44.70 31.02 -72.96
N MET A 476 -43.78 31.80 -73.54
CA MET A 476 -44.03 33.11 -74.11
C MET A 476 -43.83 33.13 -75.63
N GLY A 477 -44.44 34.11 -76.31
CA GLY A 477 -44.15 34.35 -77.72
C GLY A 477 -44.84 33.39 -78.68
N SER A 478 -44.27 33.30 -79.89
CA SER A 478 -44.82 32.49 -81.00
C SER A 478 -44.24 31.08 -81.06
N VAL A 479 -43.14 30.82 -80.36
CA VAL A 479 -42.45 29.53 -80.31
C VAL A 479 -42.38 29.08 -78.84
N VAL A 480 -43.42 28.39 -78.40
CA VAL A 480 -43.50 27.84 -77.04
C VAL A 480 -43.11 26.37 -77.00
N GLY A 481 -42.66 25.90 -75.83
CA GLY A 481 -42.36 24.49 -75.56
C GLY A 481 -41.02 24.28 -74.88
N ASN A 482 -40.57 23.02 -74.84
CA ASN A 482 -39.26 22.69 -74.27
C ASN A 482 -38.15 23.12 -75.22
N LEU A 483 -37.21 23.91 -74.70
CA LEU A 483 -36.01 24.32 -75.42
C LEU A 483 -35.07 23.12 -75.62
N LEU A 484 -34.27 23.18 -76.68
CA LEU A 484 -33.09 22.35 -76.89
C LEU A 484 -31.83 23.17 -76.58
N ASN A 485 -30.71 22.47 -76.33
CA ASN A 485 -29.44 23.13 -76.06
C ASN A 485 -29.05 24.07 -77.21
N TRP A 486 -28.63 25.29 -76.88
CA TRP A 486 -28.32 26.41 -77.78
C TRP A 486 -29.51 27.11 -78.44
N MET A 487 -30.76 26.77 -78.08
CA MET A 487 -31.91 27.51 -78.61
C MET A 487 -32.01 28.93 -78.07
N ARG A 488 -32.66 29.78 -78.87
CA ARG A 488 -33.09 31.12 -78.46
C ARG A 488 -34.51 31.08 -77.90
N THR A 489 -34.82 32.02 -77.02
CA THR A 489 -36.13 32.19 -76.39
C THR A 489 -36.44 33.67 -76.23
N ASP A 490 -37.69 34.07 -76.45
CA ASP A 490 -38.21 35.40 -76.11
C ASP A 490 -38.89 35.44 -74.73
N ASP A 491 -38.95 34.31 -74.04
CA ASP A 491 -39.36 34.23 -72.65
C ASP A 491 -38.22 34.67 -71.70
N THR A 492 -38.58 35.51 -70.73
CA THR A 492 -37.65 36.00 -69.70
C THR A 492 -37.78 35.25 -68.38
N SER A 493 -38.74 34.31 -68.28
CA SER A 493 -39.08 33.54 -67.08
C SER A 493 -39.20 32.05 -67.40
N LEU A 494 -38.07 31.39 -67.59
CA LEU A 494 -38.02 29.97 -67.95
C LEU A 494 -38.36 29.06 -66.76
N LEU A 495 -39.10 27.99 -67.03
CA LEU A 495 -39.36 26.93 -66.04
C LEU A 495 -38.42 25.75 -66.29
N LEU A 496 -37.45 25.57 -65.38
CA LEU A 496 -36.55 24.42 -65.37
C LEU A 496 -37.18 23.29 -64.55
N SER A 497 -37.07 22.05 -65.01
CA SER A 497 -37.51 20.88 -64.25
C SER A 497 -36.61 19.67 -64.44
N GLY A 498 -36.62 18.77 -63.46
CA GLY A 498 -35.89 17.51 -63.50
C GLY A 498 -36.29 16.56 -62.37
N THR A 499 -35.52 15.50 -62.18
CA THR A 499 -35.74 14.51 -61.13
C THR A 499 -34.57 14.45 -60.15
N THR A 500 -34.86 14.14 -58.90
CA THR A 500 -33.89 13.90 -57.83
C THR A 500 -34.47 12.92 -56.79
N GLU A 501 -33.62 12.39 -55.90
CA GLU A 501 -34.10 11.70 -54.70
C GLU A 501 -35.04 12.60 -53.87
N SER A 502 -36.10 12.00 -53.33
CA SER A 502 -37.08 12.74 -52.53
C SER A 502 -36.49 13.31 -51.24
N GLY A 503 -36.85 14.56 -50.93
CA GLY A 503 -36.33 15.26 -49.76
C GLY A 503 -34.95 15.91 -49.97
N SER A 504 -34.34 15.75 -51.15
CA SER A 504 -33.09 16.44 -51.49
C SER A 504 -33.27 17.94 -51.65
N ILE A 505 -32.19 18.69 -51.47
CA ILE A 505 -32.09 20.12 -51.81
C ILE A 505 -31.39 20.24 -53.17
N VAL A 506 -32.09 20.78 -54.17
CA VAL A 506 -31.52 21.03 -55.50
C VAL A 506 -31.08 22.50 -55.62
N LYS A 507 -29.81 22.72 -55.96
CA LYS A 507 -29.23 24.03 -56.24
C LYS A 507 -29.05 24.21 -57.75
N VAL A 508 -29.49 25.35 -58.28
CA VAL A 508 -29.41 25.68 -59.71
C VAL A 508 -28.35 26.78 -59.93
N TYR A 509 -27.59 26.65 -61.01
CA TYR A 509 -26.45 27.50 -61.34
C TYR A 509 -26.51 27.99 -62.80
N ASN A 510 -25.83 29.09 -63.08
CA ASN A 510 -25.40 29.52 -64.42
C ASN A 510 -23.88 29.36 -64.52
N GLY A 511 -23.41 28.28 -65.15
CA GLY A 511 -22.02 27.87 -65.10
C GLY A 511 -21.60 27.58 -63.66
N LEU A 512 -20.77 28.45 -63.08
CA LEU A 512 -20.33 28.34 -61.67
C LEU A 512 -21.10 29.26 -60.72
N VAL A 513 -21.99 30.13 -61.24
CA VAL A 513 -22.70 31.13 -60.45
C VAL A 513 -23.98 30.52 -59.89
N PHE A 514 -24.12 30.48 -58.57
CA PHE A 514 -25.34 30.00 -57.90
C PHE A 514 -26.50 30.98 -58.13
N LEU A 515 -27.65 30.46 -58.58
CA LEU A 515 -28.86 31.24 -58.85
C LEU A 515 -29.90 31.10 -57.74
N GLY A 516 -30.07 29.89 -57.20
CA GLY A 516 -31.04 29.64 -56.14
C GLY A 516 -31.33 28.16 -55.91
N ASN A 517 -32.15 27.88 -54.90
CA ASN A 517 -32.66 26.53 -54.63
C ASN A 517 -33.95 26.29 -55.43
N ALA A 518 -34.08 25.11 -56.01
CA ALA A 518 -35.31 24.64 -56.64
C ALA A 518 -36.34 24.18 -55.61
N THR A 519 -37.60 24.09 -56.03
CA THR A 519 -38.69 23.46 -55.27
C THR A 519 -38.71 21.97 -55.58
N VAL A 520 -38.63 21.11 -54.56
CA VAL A 520 -38.67 19.64 -54.72
C VAL A 520 -39.97 19.08 -54.14
N VAL A 521 -40.72 18.32 -54.93
CA VAL A 521 -41.96 17.65 -54.53
C VAL A 521 -41.92 16.20 -55.01
N GLY A 522 -41.96 15.25 -54.07
CA GLY A 522 -41.71 13.84 -54.40
C GLY A 522 -40.30 13.69 -54.96
N THR A 523 -40.17 13.17 -56.18
CA THR A 523 -38.90 13.03 -56.91
C THR A 523 -38.70 14.11 -57.98
N THR A 524 -39.64 15.05 -58.14
CA THR A 524 -39.57 16.09 -59.16
C THR A 524 -39.10 17.41 -58.54
N TRP A 525 -38.21 18.12 -59.25
CA TRP A 525 -37.81 19.46 -58.87
C TRP A 525 -38.14 20.48 -59.97
N THR A 526 -38.45 21.72 -59.57
CA THR A 526 -38.71 22.84 -60.48
C THR A 526 -38.04 24.13 -60.02
N TYR A 527 -37.61 24.97 -60.97
CA TYR A 527 -37.01 26.27 -60.70
C TYR A 527 -37.40 27.29 -61.78
N SER A 528 -37.92 28.44 -61.36
CA SER A 528 -38.17 29.57 -62.27
C SER A 528 -36.91 30.42 -62.39
N ALA A 529 -36.31 30.43 -63.58
CA ALA A 529 -35.12 31.19 -63.89
C ALA A 529 -35.46 32.47 -64.67
N THR A 530 -35.01 33.62 -64.15
CA THR A 530 -35.11 34.88 -64.90
C THR A 530 -33.89 35.07 -65.79
N VAL A 531 -34.11 35.26 -67.08
CA VAL A 531 -33.04 35.50 -68.07
C VAL A 531 -33.12 36.90 -68.65
N ALA A 532 -31.97 37.57 -68.75
CA ALA A 532 -31.86 38.90 -69.32
C ALA A 532 -31.66 38.84 -70.85
N ASN A 533 -32.35 39.71 -71.58
CA ASN A 533 -32.22 39.83 -73.03
C ASN A 533 -30.75 40.02 -73.46
N GLY A 534 -30.36 39.36 -74.55
CA GLY A 534 -29.02 39.39 -75.12
C GLY A 534 -27.99 38.60 -74.33
N THR A 535 -28.39 37.87 -73.28
CA THR A 535 -27.49 37.10 -72.41
C THR A 535 -27.59 35.60 -72.70
N THR A 536 -26.45 34.93 -72.70
CA THR A 536 -26.36 33.46 -72.77
C THR A 536 -26.24 32.88 -71.37
N TYR A 537 -27.13 31.95 -71.03
CA TYR A 537 -27.13 31.22 -69.76
C TYR A 537 -26.72 29.77 -69.99
N GLN A 538 -25.95 29.20 -69.07
CA GLN A 538 -25.53 27.80 -69.05
C GLN A 538 -26.06 27.14 -67.76
N PHE A 539 -27.31 26.69 -67.79
CA PHE A 539 -27.96 26.13 -66.62
C PHE A 539 -27.41 24.75 -66.26
N ASN A 540 -27.08 24.55 -64.99
CA ASN A 540 -26.82 23.23 -64.42
C ASN A 540 -27.34 23.17 -62.98
N ALA A 541 -27.38 21.97 -62.40
CA ALA A 541 -27.85 21.76 -61.04
C ALA A 541 -27.03 20.70 -60.29
N THR A 542 -27.06 20.77 -58.96
CA THR A 542 -26.58 19.74 -58.02
C THR A 542 -27.67 19.45 -56.99
N ALA A 543 -27.74 18.22 -56.47
CA ALA A 543 -28.66 17.84 -55.43
C ALA A 543 -27.89 17.36 -54.20
N THR A 544 -28.36 17.71 -53.01
CA THR A 544 -27.83 17.22 -51.74
C THR A 544 -28.93 16.51 -50.97
N ASP A 545 -28.71 15.25 -50.57
CA ASP A 545 -29.70 14.46 -49.82
C ASP A 545 -29.72 14.81 -48.31
N ALA A 546 -30.48 14.03 -47.53
CA ALA A 546 -30.61 14.23 -46.08
C ALA A 546 -29.37 13.85 -45.25
N ALA A 547 -28.50 12.98 -45.77
CA ALA A 547 -27.21 12.65 -45.17
C ALA A 547 -26.11 13.64 -45.55
N GLY A 548 -26.39 14.56 -46.48
CA GLY A 548 -25.45 15.54 -47.00
C GLY A 548 -24.63 15.04 -48.20
N ASN A 549 -24.96 13.88 -48.79
CA ASN A 549 -24.32 13.45 -50.03
C ASN A 549 -24.72 14.38 -51.16
N THR A 550 -23.74 14.86 -51.94
CA THR A 550 -24.00 15.75 -53.08
C THR A 550 -23.77 15.02 -54.39
N SER A 551 -24.74 15.14 -55.31
CA SER A 551 -24.68 14.59 -56.65
C SER A 551 -23.53 15.20 -57.46
N VAL A 552 -23.12 14.53 -58.54
CA VAL A 552 -22.38 15.19 -59.61
C VAL A 552 -23.27 16.28 -60.23
N ALA A 553 -22.68 17.40 -60.65
CA ALA A 553 -23.41 18.44 -61.34
C ALA A 553 -23.94 17.94 -62.69
N THR A 554 -25.14 18.35 -63.08
CA THR A 554 -25.64 18.08 -64.43
C THR A 554 -24.77 18.76 -65.49
N SER A 555 -24.84 18.28 -66.72
CA SER A 555 -24.19 18.97 -67.85
C SER A 555 -24.84 20.33 -68.08
N ASN A 556 -24.04 21.32 -68.49
CA ASN A 556 -24.55 22.65 -68.83
C ASN A 556 -25.56 22.59 -69.99
N PHE A 557 -26.72 23.20 -69.78
CA PHE A 557 -27.73 23.44 -70.80
C PHE A 557 -27.74 24.92 -71.17
N THR A 558 -27.43 25.22 -72.43
CA THR A 558 -27.25 26.58 -72.93
C THR A 558 -28.54 27.13 -73.51
N VAL A 559 -28.94 28.32 -73.08
CA VAL A 559 -30.08 29.09 -73.62
C VAL A 559 -29.63 30.52 -73.91
N ILE A 560 -30.08 31.07 -75.04
CA ILE A 560 -29.79 32.45 -75.46
C ILE A 560 -31.10 33.25 -75.36
N SER A 561 -31.19 34.20 -74.43
CA SER A 561 -32.38 35.06 -74.34
C SER A 561 -32.31 36.16 -75.40
N ASP A 562 -33.37 36.28 -76.21
CA ASP A 562 -33.48 37.26 -77.30
C ASP A 562 -34.94 37.75 -77.42
N THR A 563 -35.22 38.89 -76.78
CA THR A 563 -36.52 39.57 -76.81
C THR A 563 -36.53 40.77 -77.74
N ALA A 564 -35.48 40.94 -78.56
CA ALA A 564 -35.36 42.09 -79.44
C ALA A 564 -36.34 41.99 -80.62
N ALA A 565 -37.35 42.85 -80.64
CA ALA A 565 -38.23 42.96 -81.79
C ALA A 565 -37.44 43.44 -83.03
N PRO A 566 -37.70 42.90 -84.23
CA PRO A 566 -37.07 43.37 -85.44
C PRO A 566 -37.48 44.82 -85.71
N VAL A 567 -36.49 45.68 -85.97
CA VAL A 567 -36.74 47.06 -86.37
C VAL A 567 -36.80 47.13 -87.90
N VAL A 568 -37.99 47.41 -88.45
CA VAL A 568 -38.16 47.70 -89.87
C VAL A 568 -38.09 49.20 -90.07
N THR A 569 -37.09 49.66 -90.83
CA THR A 569 -37.03 51.04 -91.32
C THR A 569 -37.34 51.06 -92.82
N LEU A 570 -38.23 51.95 -93.23
CA LEU A 570 -38.38 52.28 -94.65
C LEU A 570 -37.26 53.24 -95.02
N GLY A 571 -36.55 52.95 -96.11
CA GLY A 571 -35.62 53.87 -96.74
C GLY A 571 -36.35 54.98 -97.50
N THR A 572 -35.76 55.48 -98.59
CA THR A 572 -36.46 56.41 -99.47
C THR A 572 -37.48 55.66 -100.33
N ILE A 573 -38.65 56.26 -100.53
CA ILE A 573 -39.60 55.82 -101.56
C ILE A 573 -39.21 56.60 -102.81
N ALA A 574 -38.82 55.92 -103.88
CA ALA A 574 -38.41 56.57 -105.12
C ALA A 574 -39.37 56.22 -106.25
N ASP A 575 -39.58 57.18 -107.17
CA ASP A 575 -40.22 56.92 -108.46
C ASP A 575 -39.15 56.46 -109.45
N ASP A 576 -39.37 55.28 -110.04
CA ASP A 576 -38.45 54.61 -110.97
C ASP A 576 -38.97 54.57 -112.43
N ILE A 577 -40.13 55.17 -112.72
CA ILE A 577 -40.70 55.19 -114.08
C ILE A 577 -41.19 56.60 -114.48
N GLY A 578 -40.66 57.12 -115.59
CA GLY A 578 -41.13 58.36 -116.19
C GLY A 578 -39.98 59.33 -116.50
N THR A 579 -40.31 60.57 -116.84
CA THR A 579 -39.31 61.61 -117.16
C THR A 579 -38.75 62.32 -115.93
N VAL A 580 -39.36 62.14 -114.76
CA VAL A 580 -38.88 62.62 -113.46
C VAL A 580 -38.75 61.40 -112.56
N MET A 581 -37.52 61.02 -112.21
CA MET A 581 -37.23 59.91 -111.31
C MET A 581 -36.45 60.45 -110.10
N GLY A 582 -36.60 59.81 -108.95
CA GLY A 582 -35.88 60.17 -107.73
C GLY A 582 -36.68 59.95 -106.44
N ASP A 583 -36.06 60.29 -105.31
CA ASP A 583 -36.67 60.15 -104.00
C ASP A 583 -37.89 61.06 -103.84
N LEU A 584 -39.01 60.49 -103.43
CA LEU A 584 -40.25 61.18 -103.15
C LEU A 584 -40.24 61.75 -101.74
N VAL A 585 -40.52 63.05 -101.65
CA VAL A 585 -40.79 63.73 -100.37
C VAL A 585 -42.27 63.60 -100.02
N THR A 586 -42.61 63.76 -98.73
CA THR A 586 -44.00 63.70 -98.25
C THR A 586 -44.93 64.62 -99.05
N GLY A 587 -45.97 64.03 -99.65
CA GLY A 587 -46.96 64.75 -100.47
C GLY A 587 -46.64 64.85 -101.97
N ALA A 588 -45.51 64.29 -102.41
CA ALA A 588 -45.20 64.16 -103.83
C ALA A 588 -46.19 63.23 -104.56
N ARG A 589 -46.35 63.44 -105.86
CA ARG A 589 -47.19 62.64 -106.75
C ARG A 589 -46.31 62.05 -107.85
N THR A 590 -46.52 60.77 -108.15
CA THR A 590 -45.92 60.04 -109.27
C THR A 590 -46.85 60.06 -110.46
#